data_AF-A0AAV6ZCK9-F1
#
_entry.id   AF-A0AAV6ZCK9-F1
#
_cell.length_a   1.000
_cell.length_b   1.000
_cell.length_c   1.000
_cell.angle_alpha   90.00
_cell.angle_beta   90.00
_cell.angle_gamma   90.00
#
_symmetry.space_group_name_H-M   'P 1'
#
loop_
_entity.id
_entity.type
_entity.pdbx_description
1 polymer ?
#
loop_
_entity_poly.entity_id
_entity_poly.type
_entity_poly.pdbx_seq_one_letter_code
_entity_poly.pdbx_strand_id
1 'polypeptide(L)'
;MCPSVKYNSRGPVLIPRMKSKHRVYYIALFSVVLLGLIATGMFQFWPHSIEPSGDWIAEKRSVHDVPAVKLSESSPLPERGDLSCRMHTCFDVYRCGFNPKNKVKVYIYPLKKYTDEYGSAVGGPISREYNELLTAVSESDFYTEDVSRACLFLPSIDMLNQNNLRIKETAQALAKLPRYKPPLFNMLPGGPPDYNTALDVPLDRAVLAGGGFSTWTYRQGYDVSIPVYSPLSDVNLPERAPGPRTFFLVSSQTAVHPEFRADLETIHAENGESVLILDKCSNLSNDSPPHRKRCHKNNVYEYPQVLQDATFCLVLRGARLGQAMLSDVLQAGCVPVIVADSYVLPFSEVLDWKRASVVIPEEKILEMYSILQNLPQRQVEEMQRQKWSSVSNPLFLPLIPPQSQGFTAVVLTYDRVESLFRVITEVSKVPSLSKLLVVWNNQNKSPPEESLWPKIRVPLKVVRTAENKLSNRFFPYDEIETEAVLAIDDDIIMLTSDELQFGYEVWREFPDRLVGYPGRLHLWDHEMSKWKYESEWTNEVSMVLTGAAFYHK
;
A
#
# COMPACT_ATOMS: atom_id res chain seq x y z
N MET A 1 -24.43 -67.70 24.10
CA MET A 1 -25.56 -68.49 23.58
C MET A 1 -26.06 -67.83 22.31
N CYS A 2 -25.88 -68.47 21.14
CA CYS A 2 -26.70 -68.22 19.95
C CYS A 2 -27.90 -69.19 19.98
N PRO A 3 -29.08 -68.79 19.48
CA PRO A 3 -29.45 -69.07 18.07
C PRO A 3 -30.19 -67.87 17.44
N SER A 4 -30.13 -67.51 16.15
CA SER A 4 -30.21 -68.14 14.82
C SER A 4 -31.62 -68.20 14.18
N VAL A 5 -31.74 -67.45 13.06
CA VAL A 5 -32.56 -67.58 11.81
C VAL A 5 -34.07 -67.21 11.80
N LYS A 6 -34.46 -66.22 10.95
CA LYS A 6 -35.14 -66.43 9.64
C LYS A 6 -35.52 -65.11 8.92
N TYR A 7 -35.05 -65.01 7.67
CA TYR A 7 -35.47 -64.07 6.64
C TYR A 7 -36.94 -64.32 6.23
N ASN A 8 -37.72 -63.26 5.95
CA ASN A 8 -38.71 -63.34 4.88
C ASN A 8 -39.00 -61.97 4.24
N SER A 9 -38.86 -61.93 2.92
CA SER A 9 -39.06 -60.84 2.00
C SER A 9 -40.55 -60.57 1.75
N ARG A 10 -40.97 -59.30 1.76
CA ARG A 10 -42.26 -58.85 1.20
C ARG A 10 -41.99 -57.71 0.21
N GLY A 11 -42.37 -57.96 -1.04
CA GLY A 11 -42.14 -57.07 -2.19
C GLY A 11 -42.97 -55.78 -2.18
N PRO A 12 -42.77 -54.91 -3.19
CA PRO A 12 -43.38 -53.59 -3.24
C PRO A 12 -44.89 -53.65 -3.51
N VAL A 13 -45.60 -52.78 -2.80
CA VAL A 13 -47.05 -52.57 -2.86
C VAL A 13 -47.48 -52.09 -4.26
N LEU A 14 -48.44 -52.79 -4.85
CA LEU A 14 -49.08 -52.46 -6.13
C LEU A 14 -49.81 -51.10 -6.03
N ILE A 15 -49.36 -50.12 -6.81
CA ILE A 15 -50.06 -48.85 -7.05
C ILE A 15 -51.36 -49.15 -7.83
N PRO A 16 -52.54 -48.67 -7.39
CA PRO A 16 -53.79 -48.97 -8.07
C PRO A 16 -53.84 -48.32 -9.46
N ARG A 17 -54.03 -49.16 -10.50
CA ARG A 17 -54.24 -48.74 -11.89
C ARG A 17 -55.49 -47.86 -11.98
N MET A 18 -55.32 -46.55 -12.17
CA MET A 18 -56.41 -45.65 -12.56
C MET A 18 -57.02 -46.08 -13.90
N LYS A 19 -58.36 -46.22 -13.93
CA LYS A 19 -59.15 -46.56 -15.13
C LYS A 19 -58.88 -45.55 -16.25
N SER A 20 -58.65 -46.04 -17.48
CA SER A 20 -58.04 -45.27 -18.60
C SER A 20 -58.77 -43.99 -19.00
N LYS A 21 -60.07 -43.86 -18.72
CA LYS A 21 -60.85 -42.66 -19.05
C LYS A 21 -60.44 -41.41 -18.25
N HIS A 22 -59.95 -41.57 -17.03
CA HIS A 22 -59.51 -40.42 -16.21
C HIS A 22 -58.04 -40.07 -16.44
N ARG A 23 -57.25 -41.01 -16.96
CA ARG A 23 -55.83 -40.81 -17.23
C ARG A 23 -55.61 -39.74 -18.31
N VAL A 24 -56.43 -39.74 -19.35
CA VAL A 24 -56.38 -38.70 -20.41
C VAL A 24 -56.76 -37.33 -19.86
N TYR A 25 -57.79 -37.25 -19.01
CA TYR A 25 -58.22 -36.00 -18.39
C TYR A 25 -57.13 -35.40 -17.49
N TYR A 26 -56.51 -36.20 -16.61
CA TYR A 26 -55.44 -35.70 -15.74
C TYR A 26 -54.14 -35.40 -16.49
N ILE A 27 -53.82 -36.14 -17.56
CA ILE A 27 -52.68 -35.80 -18.43
C ILE A 27 -52.94 -34.47 -19.14
N ALA A 28 -54.14 -34.26 -19.69
CA ALA A 28 -54.49 -32.99 -20.34
C ALA A 28 -54.47 -31.82 -19.35
N LEU A 29 -55.05 -32.00 -18.16
CA LEU A 29 -55.04 -30.99 -17.10
C LEU A 29 -53.61 -30.65 -16.67
N PHE A 30 -52.75 -31.66 -16.48
CA PHE A 30 -51.35 -31.45 -16.13
C PHE A 30 -50.57 -30.76 -17.25
N SER A 31 -50.82 -31.11 -18.51
CA SER A 31 -50.22 -30.42 -19.66
C SER A 31 -50.64 -28.96 -19.75
N VAL A 32 -51.91 -28.63 -19.48
CA VAL A 32 -52.40 -27.24 -19.47
C VAL A 32 -51.77 -26.44 -18.33
N VAL A 33 -51.68 -27.02 -17.12
CA VAL A 33 -51.05 -26.35 -15.97
C VAL A 33 -49.54 -26.17 -16.20
N LEU A 34 -48.86 -27.17 -16.77
CA LEU A 34 -47.44 -27.09 -17.08
C LEU A 34 -47.16 -26.05 -18.18
N LEU A 35 -47.98 -26.00 -19.24
CA LEU A 35 -47.88 -24.96 -20.27
C LEU A 35 -48.18 -23.58 -19.71
N GLY A 36 -49.14 -23.45 -18.78
CA GLY A 36 -49.41 -22.22 -18.06
C GLY A 36 -48.21 -21.74 -17.25
N LEU A 37 -47.58 -22.65 -16.48
CA LEU A 37 -46.38 -22.36 -15.69
C LEU A 37 -45.16 -22.01 -16.55
N ILE A 38 -44.98 -22.71 -17.68
CA ILE A 38 -43.92 -22.40 -18.65
C ILE A 38 -44.20 -21.05 -19.30
N ALA A 39 -45.45 -20.73 -19.66
CA ALA A 39 -45.79 -19.44 -20.25
C ALA A 39 -45.62 -18.29 -19.24
N THR A 40 -46.00 -18.47 -17.98
CA THR A 40 -45.75 -17.47 -16.93
C THR A 40 -44.28 -17.35 -16.60
N GLY A 41 -43.52 -18.46 -16.54
CA GLY A 41 -42.07 -18.43 -16.37
C GLY A 41 -41.39 -17.74 -17.55
N MET A 42 -41.84 -18.04 -18.77
CA MET A 42 -41.36 -17.36 -19.96
C MET A 42 -41.74 -15.89 -19.98
N PHE A 43 -42.92 -15.45 -19.53
CA PHE A 43 -43.28 -14.02 -19.50
C PHE A 43 -42.65 -13.25 -18.33
N GLN A 44 -42.46 -13.89 -17.18
CA GLN A 44 -41.91 -13.27 -15.97
C GLN A 44 -40.38 -13.25 -15.97
N PHE A 45 -39.75 -14.17 -16.72
CA PHE A 45 -38.32 -14.18 -17.02
C PHE A 45 -38.03 -13.93 -18.51
N TRP A 46 -39.02 -13.48 -19.30
CA TRP A 46 -38.76 -13.00 -20.66
C TRP A 46 -37.97 -11.71 -20.48
N PRO A 47 -36.81 -11.55 -21.14
CA PRO A 47 -36.09 -10.30 -21.08
C PRO A 47 -36.94 -9.25 -21.79
N HIS A 48 -37.66 -8.43 -21.03
CA HIS A 48 -38.08 -7.13 -21.55
C HIS A 48 -36.79 -6.38 -21.87
N SER A 49 -36.61 -6.11 -23.17
CA SER A 49 -35.48 -5.38 -23.77
C SER A 49 -34.10 -5.97 -23.51
N ILE A 50 -33.75 -7.01 -24.28
CA ILE A 50 -32.41 -7.03 -24.88
C ILE A 50 -32.48 -5.95 -25.98
N GLU A 51 -32.09 -4.71 -25.64
CA GLU A 51 -31.46 -3.87 -26.66
C GLU A 51 -30.36 -4.72 -27.29
N PRO A 52 -30.21 -4.75 -28.63
CA PRO A 52 -29.23 -5.60 -29.25
C PRO A 52 -27.89 -5.30 -28.59
N SER A 53 -27.35 -6.31 -27.91
CA SER A 53 -25.97 -6.35 -27.48
C SER A 53 -25.16 -6.23 -28.75
N GLY A 54 -24.82 -4.99 -29.11
CA GLY A 54 -23.77 -4.73 -30.08
C GLY A 54 -22.56 -5.53 -29.60
N ASP A 55 -22.01 -6.35 -30.48
CA ASP A 55 -20.76 -7.04 -30.24
C ASP A 55 -19.70 -5.98 -29.90
N TRP A 56 -19.43 -5.80 -28.61
CA TRP A 56 -18.31 -5.00 -28.14
C TRP A 56 -17.13 -5.95 -27.94
N ILE A 57 -16.62 -6.47 -29.05
CA ILE A 57 -15.17 -6.58 -29.15
C ILE A 57 -14.66 -5.17 -28.83
N ALA A 58 -13.62 -5.03 -28.01
CA ALA A 58 -12.86 -3.80 -27.89
C ALA A 58 -12.23 -3.48 -29.27
N GLU A 59 -13.07 -3.14 -30.24
CA GLU A 59 -12.67 -2.47 -31.45
C GLU A 59 -11.95 -1.22 -30.97
N LYS A 60 -10.70 -1.11 -31.40
CA LYS A 60 -9.94 0.13 -31.45
C LYS A 60 -10.78 1.19 -32.16
N ARG A 61 -11.77 1.74 -31.48
CA ARG A 61 -12.53 2.88 -31.98
C ARG A 61 -11.54 4.00 -32.12
N SER A 62 -11.42 4.49 -33.34
CA SER A 62 -10.74 5.75 -33.62
C SER A 62 -11.20 6.79 -32.60
N VAL A 63 -10.24 7.51 -31.99
CA VAL A 63 -10.47 8.63 -31.07
C VAL A 63 -11.41 9.70 -31.66
N HIS A 64 -11.71 9.62 -32.96
CA HIS A 64 -12.46 10.60 -33.73
C HIS A 64 -14.00 10.46 -33.60
N ASP A 65 -14.55 9.28 -33.26
CA ASP A 65 -16.00 9.04 -33.15
C ASP A 65 -16.45 8.68 -31.71
N VAL A 66 -16.07 9.52 -30.76
CA VAL A 66 -16.42 9.35 -29.33
C VAL A 66 -17.65 10.21 -28.98
N PRO A 67 -18.68 9.66 -28.29
CA PRO A 67 -19.86 10.42 -27.93
C PRO A 67 -19.52 11.64 -27.05
N ALA A 68 -20.05 12.80 -27.43
CA ALA A 68 -19.81 14.06 -26.73
C ALA A 68 -20.87 14.29 -25.63
N VAL A 69 -20.41 14.68 -24.44
CA VAL A 69 -21.24 15.05 -23.29
C VAL A 69 -21.03 16.52 -22.99
N LYS A 70 -22.09 17.31 -23.10
CA LYS A 70 -22.08 18.73 -22.73
C LYS A 70 -22.25 18.91 -21.23
N LEU A 71 -21.44 19.79 -20.65
CA LEU A 71 -21.47 20.18 -19.24
C LEU A 71 -22.04 21.59 -19.16
N SER A 72 -23.15 21.72 -18.42
CA SER A 72 -23.73 23.04 -18.13
C SER A 72 -23.01 23.69 -16.95
N GLU A 73 -22.96 25.02 -16.90
CA GLU A 73 -22.46 25.77 -15.75
C GLU A 73 -23.20 25.41 -14.46
N SER A 74 -24.49 25.06 -14.57
CA SER A 74 -25.35 24.62 -13.46
C SER A 74 -25.10 23.18 -13.00
N SER A 75 -24.20 22.44 -13.67
CA SER A 75 -23.92 21.05 -13.30
C SER A 75 -23.32 20.97 -11.88
N PRO A 76 -23.76 20.01 -11.05
CA PRO A 76 -23.33 19.92 -9.66
C PRO A 76 -21.81 19.70 -9.58
N LEU A 77 -21.21 20.28 -8.55
CA LEU A 77 -19.82 20.05 -8.20
C LEU A 77 -19.75 19.03 -7.06
N PRO A 78 -18.74 18.15 -7.05
CA PRO A 78 -18.47 17.29 -5.90
C PRO A 78 -18.09 18.14 -4.68
N GLU A 79 -18.30 17.59 -3.48
CA GLU A 79 -17.71 18.16 -2.27
C GLU A 79 -16.17 18.12 -2.36
N ARG A 80 -15.51 19.02 -1.63
CA ARG A 80 -14.05 18.96 -1.51
C ARG A 80 -13.65 17.64 -0.84
N GLY A 81 -12.49 17.12 -1.24
CA GLY A 81 -11.98 15.86 -0.70
C GLY A 81 -11.86 15.89 0.82
N ASP A 82 -12.38 14.86 1.50
CA ASP A 82 -12.32 14.72 2.95
C ASP A 82 -11.03 13.97 3.37
N LEU A 83 -10.20 14.64 4.18
CA LEU A 83 -8.95 14.08 4.73
C LEU A 83 -9.19 13.03 5.84
N SER A 84 -10.39 13.00 6.41
CA SER A 84 -10.80 11.98 7.38
C SER A 84 -11.18 10.64 6.73
N CYS A 85 -11.28 10.59 5.40
CA CYS A 85 -11.61 9.36 4.70
C CYS A 85 -10.59 8.25 4.94
N ARG A 86 -11.12 7.07 5.25
CA ARG A 86 -10.41 5.81 5.44
C ARG A 86 -11.19 4.71 4.73
N MET A 87 -10.54 3.55 4.56
CA MET A 87 -11.13 2.41 3.87
C MET A 87 -12.47 1.97 4.46
N HIS A 88 -12.65 2.09 5.77
CA HIS A 88 -13.89 1.70 6.47
C HIS A 88 -14.93 2.83 6.58
N THR A 89 -14.55 4.10 6.39
CA THR A 89 -15.48 5.25 6.53
C THR A 89 -16.03 5.73 5.18
N CYS A 90 -15.18 5.70 4.15
CA CYS A 90 -15.47 6.32 2.86
C CYS A 90 -15.53 5.34 1.69
N PHE A 91 -15.11 4.08 1.91
CA PHE A 91 -15.15 3.04 0.89
C PHE A 91 -16.02 1.87 1.35
N ASP A 92 -16.85 1.36 0.45
CA ASP A 92 -17.73 0.23 0.74
C ASP A 92 -16.99 -1.08 0.44
N VAL A 93 -16.23 -1.54 1.44
CA VAL A 93 -15.43 -2.76 1.35
C VAL A 93 -16.29 -3.99 1.05
N TYR A 94 -17.56 -4.02 1.46
CA TYR A 94 -18.44 -5.18 1.30
C TYR A 94 -18.81 -5.45 -0.17
N ARG A 95 -18.79 -4.43 -1.03
CA ARG A 95 -18.96 -4.61 -2.48
C ARG A 95 -17.73 -5.23 -3.14
N CYS A 96 -16.59 -5.07 -2.51
CA CYS A 96 -15.31 -5.62 -2.95
C CYS A 96 -15.11 -6.96 -2.25
N GLY A 97 -15.96 -7.93 -2.59
CA GLY A 97 -16.04 -9.22 -1.89
C GLY A 97 -14.66 -9.86 -1.71
N PHE A 98 -14.12 -9.82 -0.49
CA PHE A 98 -12.81 -10.37 -0.16
C PHE A 98 -12.97 -11.86 0.15
N ASN A 99 -12.86 -12.70 -0.87
CA ASN A 99 -12.69 -14.14 -0.71
C ASN A 99 -11.52 -14.56 -1.60
N PRO A 100 -10.64 -15.49 -1.20
CA PRO A 100 -9.58 -16.02 -2.08
C PRO A 100 -10.06 -16.51 -3.46
N LYS A 101 -11.37 -16.76 -3.63
CA LYS A 101 -12.01 -17.07 -4.93
C LYS A 101 -12.58 -15.85 -5.69
N ASN A 102 -12.86 -14.73 -5.01
CA ASN A 102 -13.36 -13.48 -5.61
C ASN A 102 -12.26 -12.41 -5.59
N LYS A 103 -11.54 -12.29 -6.71
CA LYS A 103 -10.61 -11.17 -6.92
C LYS A 103 -11.40 -9.85 -7.03
N VAL A 104 -10.81 -8.74 -6.59
CA VAL A 104 -11.34 -7.39 -6.87
C VAL A 104 -11.52 -7.23 -8.38
N LYS A 105 -12.62 -6.60 -8.80
CA LYS A 105 -12.92 -6.34 -10.21
C LYS A 105 -13.01 -4.86 -10.51
N VAL A 106 -12.45 -4.46 -11.64
CA VAL A 106 -12.35 -3.08 -12.13
C VAL A 106 -13.10 -2.96 -13.44
N TYR A 107 -14.02 -1.99 -13.51
CA TYR A 107 -14.71 -1.62 -14.73
C TYR A 107 -14.15 -0.31 -15.26
N ILE A 108 -13.87 -0.24 -16.56
CA ILE A 108 -13.40 0.99 -17.21
C ILE A 108 -14.61 1.66 -17.88
N TYR A 109 -14.88 2.91 -17.54
CA TYR A 109 -15.94 3.68 -18.19
C TYR A 109 -15.61 3.87 -19.68
N PRO A 110 -16.60 3.82 -20.58
CA PRO A 110 -16.37 4.06 -22.00
C PRO A 110 -15.84 5.47 -22.24
N LEU A 111 -15.01 5.61 -23.28
CA LEU A 111 -14.49 6.91 -23.71
C LEU A 111 -15.66 7.87 -23.99
N LYS A 112 -15.57 9.08 -23.43
CA LYS A 112 -16.53 10.17 -23.65
C LYS A 112 -15.77 11.49 -23.82
N LYS A 113 -16.21 12.30 -24.77
CA LYS A 113 -15.65 13.65 -24.96
C LYS A 113 -16.47 14.65 -24.15
N TYR A 114 -15.87 15.28 -23.16
CA TYR A 114 -16.55 16.29 -22.34
C TYR A 114 -16.30 17.68 -22.92
N THR A 115 -17.36 18.44 -23.15
CA THR A 115 -17.30 19.83 -23.62
C THR A 115 -18.09 20.75 -22.70
N ASP A 116 -17.68 22.00 -22.58
CA ASP A 116 -18.48 23.03 -21.92
C ASP A 116 -19.70 23.45 -22.77
N GLU A 117 -20.46 24.43 -22.28
CA GLU A 117 -21.65 24.97 -22.96
C GLU A 117 -21.33 25.58 -24.33
N TYR A 118 -20.10 26.07 -24.52
CA TYR A 118 -19.61 26.69 -25.75
C TYR A 118 -18.95 25.68 -26.71
N GLY A 119 -18.91 24.40 -26.34
CA GLY A 119 -18.33 23.32 -27.14
C GLY A 119 -16.81 23.18 -27.01
N SER A 120 -16.17 23.90 -26.08
CA SER A 120 -14.74 23.76 -25.81
C SER A 120 -14.47 22.50 -25.01
N ALA A 121 -13.41 21.77 -25.34
CA ALA A 121 -13.03 20.57 -24.60
C ALA A 121 -12.66 20.91 -23.14
N VAL A 122 -13.07 20.03 -22.22
CA VAL A 122 -12.81 20.20 -20.78
C VAL A 122 -11.41 19.71 -20.37
N GLY A 123 -10.83 18.81 -21.15
CA GLY A 123 -9.48 18.32 -20.98
C GLY A 123 -8.78 18.12 -22.32
N GLY A 124 -7.49 17.83 -22.25
CA GLY A 124 -6.70 17.41 -23.40
C GLY A 124 -7.12 16.04 -23.96
N PRO A 125 -6.56 15.64 -25.10
CA PRO A 125 -6.64 14.25 -25.54
C PRO A 125 -6.00 13.33 -24.49
N ILE A 126 -6.46 12.08 -24.43
CA ILE A 126 -5.86 11.05 -23.57
C ILE A 126 -4.38 10.91 -23.95
N SER A 127 -3.51 11.06 -22.95
CA SER A 127 -2.07 10.89 -23.10
C SER A 127 -1.69 9.43 -23.36
N ARG A 128 -0.47 9.22 -23.86
CA ARG A 128 0.06 7.87 -24.09
C ARG A 128 0.12 7.09 -22.77
N GLU A 129 0.57 7.76 -21.72
CA GLU A 129 0.75 7.26 -20.36
C GLU A 129 -0.57 6.81 -19.74
N TYR A 130 -1.63 7.62 -19.88
CA TYR A 130 -2.94 7.23 -19.38
C TYR A 130 -3.54 6.09 -20.20
N ASN A 131 -3.31 6.05 -21.51
CA ASN A 131 -3.75 4.93 -22.34
C ASN A 131 -3.02 3.62 -21.99
N GLU A 132 -1.73 3.67 -21.70
CA GLU A 132 -0.97 2.52 -21.18
C GLU A 132 -1.57 2.01 -19.87
N LEU A 133 -1.97 2.92 -18.96
CA LEU A 133 -2.65 2.56 -17.71
C LEU A 133 -4.00 1.87 -17.96
N LEU A 134 -4.85 2.44 -18.81
CA LEU A 134 -6.14 1.84 -19.18
C LEU A 134 -5.94 0.45 -19.81
N THR A 135 -4.95 0.31 -20.69
CA THR A 135 -4.60 -0.95 -21.36
C THR A 135 -4.16 -2.00 -20.34
N ALA A 136 -3.24 -1.65 -19.44
CA ALA A 136 -2.74 -2.54 -18.39
C ALA A 136 -3.87 -3.05 -17.48
N VAL A 137 -4.84 -2.19 -17.14
CA VAL A 137 -6.02 -2.63 -16.38
C VAL A 137 -6.88 -3.56 -17.22
N SER A 138 -7.17 -3.21 -18.49
CA SER A 138 -8.05 -3.98 -19.37
C SER A 138 -7.54 -5.38 -19.69
N GLU A 139 -6.21 -5.55 -19.77
CA GLU A 139 -5.56 -6.84 -20.04
C GLU A 139 -5.37 -7.68 -18.77
N SER A 140 -5.63 -7.12 -17.59
CA SER A 140 -5.44 -7.80 -16.31
C SER A 140 -6.61 -8.72 -15.93
N ASP A 141 -6.33 -9.70 -15.07
CA ASP A 141 -7.33 -10.53 -14.41
C ASP A 141 -8.35 -9.73 -13.58
N PHE A 142 -8.06 -8.48 -13.24
CA PHE A 142 -8.95 -7.63 -12.46
C PHE A 142 -10.02 -6.96 -13.32
N TYR A 143 -9.90 -6.94 -14.65
CA TYR A 143 -10.90 -6.33 -15.53
C TYR A 143 -12.24 -7.09 -15.53
N THR A 144 -13.33 -6.36 -15.73
CA THR A 144 -14.67 -6.88 -16.03
C THR A 144 -15.44 -5.92 -16.92
N GLU A 145 -16.14 -6.45 -17.92
CA GLU A 145 -17.13 -5.71 -18.71
C GLU A 145 -18.47 -5.57 -17.97
N ASP A 146 -18.77 -6.53 -17.09
CA ASP A 146 -19.97 -6.53 -16.27
C ASP A 146 -19.83 -5.53 -15.11
N VAL A 147 -20.61 -4.46 -15.20
CA VAL A 147 -20.65 -3.36 -14.25
C VAL A 147 -21.16 -3.78 -12.87
N SER A 148 -21.94 -4.87 -12.77
CA SER A 148 -22.46 -5.38 -11.50
C SER A 148 -21.41 -6.12 -10.68
N ARG A 149 -20.43 -6.74 -11.34
CA ARG A 149 -19.30 -7.43 -10.70
C ARG A 149 -18.18 -6.48 -10.28
N ALA A 150 -18.17 -5.26 -10.83
CA ALA A 150 -17.12 -4.30 -10.57
C ALA A 150 -17.24 -3.69 -9.17
N CYS A 151 -16.10 -3.67 -8.48
CA CYS A 151 -15.89 -2.99 -7.21
C CYS A 151 -15.33 -1.59 -7.47
N LEU A 152 -14.34 -1.48 -8.36
CA LEU A 152 -13.71 -0.22 -8.74
C LEU A 152 -14.16 0.21 -10.13
N PHE A 153 -14.27 1.52 -10.33
CA PHE A 153 -14.69 2.13 -11.57
C PHE A 153 -13.59 3.08 -12.03
N LEU A 154 -13.05 2.92 -13.22
CA LEU A 154 -11.96 3.77 -13.72
C LEU A 154 -12.54 4.73 -14.77
N PRO A 155 -12.48 6.06 -14.57
CA PRO A 155 -12.98 7.01 -15.55
C PRO A 155 -12.05 7.00 -16.75
N SER A 156 -12.59 7.26 -17.93
CA SER A 156 -11.78 7.50 -19.13
C SER A 156 -11.46 8.99 -19.27
N ILE A 157 -11.00 9.62 -18.18
CA ILE A 157 -10.65 11.04 -18.12
C ILE A 157 -9.20 11.11 -17.65
N ASP A 158 -8.32 11.57 -18.53
CA ASP A 158 -6.91 11.71 -18.20
C ASP A 158 -6.71 12.87 -17.23
N MET A 159 -6.30 12.55 -16.01
CA MET A 159 -5.99 13.49 -14.93
C MET A 159 -4.54 13.38 -14.45
N LEU A 160 -3.66 12.72 -15.21
CA LEU A 160 -2.28 12.48 -14.77
C LEU A 160 -1.50 13.78 -14.52
N ASN A 161 -1.80 14.83 -15.28
CA ASN A 161 -1.18 16.14 -15.16
C ASN A 161 -2.23 17.24 -14.97
N GLN A 162 -2.25 17.85 -13.79
CA GLN A 162 -3.24 18.87 -13.44
C GLN A 162 -3.15 20.11 -14.34
N ASN A 163 -1.98 20.44 -14.87
CA ASN A 163 -1.80 21.60 -15.75
C ASN A 163 -2.63 21.51 -17.04
N ASN A 164 -3.06 20.30 -17.42
CA ASN A 164 -3.88 20.06 -18.61
C ASN A 164 -5.39 20.06 -18.30
N LEU A 165 -5.79 20.33 -17.05
CA LEU A 165 -7.16 20.20 -16.59
C LEU A 165 -7.82 21.57 -16.37
N ARG A 166 -9.08 21.65 -16.78
CA ARG A 166 -9.99 22.68 -16.28
C ARG A 166 -10.66 22.15 -15.03
N ILE A 167 -10.17 22.59 -13.86
CA ILE A 167 -10.49 21.99 -12.55
C ILE A 167 -11.99 21.87 -12.32
N LYS A 168 -12.75 22.96 -12.51
CA LYS A 168 -14.19 23.02 -12.26
C LYS A 168 -14.97 22.05 -13.17
N GLU A 169 -14.73 22.12 -14.47
CA GLU A 169 -15.46 21.33 -15.46
C GLU A 169 -15.07 19.86 -15.40
N THR A 170 -13.83 19.54 -15.05
CA THR A 170 -13.38 18.16 -14.79
C THR A 170 -14.14 17.57 -13.59
N ALA A 171 -14.31 18.36 -12.52
CA ALA A 171 -15.11 17.96 -11.37
C ALA A 171 -16.58 17.70 -11.73
N GLN A 172 -17.17 18.55 -12.59
CA GLN A 172 -18.52 18.35 -13.11
C GLN A 172 -18.62 17.09 -13.99
N ALA A 173 -17.60 16.79 -14.79
CA ALA A 173 -17.52 15.58 -15.60
C ALA A 173 -17.55 14.32 -14.74
N LEU A 174 -16.77 14.32 -13.65
CA LEU A 174 -16.72 13.23 -12.67
C LEU A 174 -18.07 13.07 -11.94
N ALA A 175 -18.71 14.18 -11.55
CA ALA A 175 -20.01 14.16 -10.89
C ALA A 175 -21.15 13.56 -11.74
N LYS A 176 -21.02 13.57 -13.08
CA LYS A 176 -21.99 12.94 -14.00
C LYS A 176 -21.80 11.42 -14.15
N LEU A 177 -20.78 10.82 -13.57
CA LEU A 177 -20.56 9.38 -13.68
C LEU A 177 -21.59 8.62 -12.82
N PRO A 178 -22.30 7.63 -13.40
CA PRO A 178 -23.52 7.06 -12.81
C PRO A 178 -23.32 6.17 -11.57
N ARG A 179 -22.07 5.79 -11.23
CA ARG A 179 -21.76 4.87 -10.12
C ARG A 179 -20.61 5.41 -9.27
N TYR A 180 -20.54 4.88 -8.05
CA TYR A 180 -19.68 5.27 -6.93
C TYR A 180 -18.25 5.69 -7.29
N LYS A 181 -17.72 6.54 -6.41
CA LYS A 181 -16.58 7.43 -6.64
C LYS A 181 -15.34 6.62 -7.06
N PRO A 182 -14.88 6.82 -8.29
CA PRO A 182 -13.83 6.01 -8.88
C PRO A 182 -12.47 6.24 -8.21
N PRO A 183 -11.52 5.28 -8.22
CA PRO A 183 -10.11 5.62 -8.07
C PRO A 183 -9.68 6.61 -9.18
N LEU A 184 -9.00 7.67 -8.76
CA LEU A 184 -8.48 8.72 -9.63
C LEU A 184 -6.96 8.60 -9.69
N PHE A 185 -6.37 8.90 -10.85
CA PHE A 185 -4.92 8.85 -11.04
C PHE A 185 -4.40 10.25 -11.34
N ASN A 186 -3.41 10.69 -10.58
CA ASN A 186 -2.73 11.96 -10.80
C ASN A 186 -1.26 11.86 -10.41
N MET A 187 -0.36 12.08 -11.36
CA MET A 187 1.09 12.01 -11.10
C MET A 187 1.66 13.40 -10.80
N LEU A 188 1.11 14.44 -11.42
CA LEU A 188 1.58 15.83 -11.29
C LEU A 188 0.44 16.69 -10.72
N PRO A 189 0.29 16.74 -9.37
CA PRO A 189 -0.69 17.58 -8.71
C PRO A 189 -0.25 19.04 -8.66
N GLY A 190 -1.22 19.92 -8.44
CA GLY A 190 -0.97 21.34 -8.24
C GLY A 190 -0.50 22.07 -9.50
N GLY A 191 -0.55 23.40 -9.43
CA GLY A 191 0.02 24.30 -10.43
C GLY A 191 0.55 25.56 -9.77
N PRO A 192 1.23 26.44 -10.53
CA PRO A 192 1.66 27.73 -10.01
C PRO A 192 0.45 28.53 -9.48
N PRO A 193 0.61 29.30 -8.38
CA PRO A 193 1.83 29.47 -7.60
C PRO A 193 2.03 28.45 -6.46
N ASP A 194 0.97 27.78 -6.01
CA ASP A 194 0.96 27.06 -4.73
C ASP A 194 1.48 25.61 -4.81
N TYR A 195 1.40 24.96 -5.97
CA TYR A 195 1.84 23.57 -6.21
C TYR A 195 1.36 22.58 -5.14
N ASN A 196 0.04 22.51 -4.92
CA ASN A 196 -0.57 21.55 -4.00
C ASN A 196 -0.08 20.11 -4.23
N THR A 197 0.09 19.37 -3.15
CA THR A 197 0.67 18.02 -3.13
C THR A 197 -0.38 16.92 -3.37
N ALA A 198 -1.61 17.30 -3.69
CA ALA A 198 -2.70 16.43 -4.12
C ALA A 198 -3.50 17.12 -5.24
N LEU A 199 -4.31 16.35 -5.97
CA LEU A 199 -5.11 16.84 -7.08
C LEU A 199 -6.16 17.87 -6.61
N ASP A 200 -6.18 19.05 -7.23
CA ASP A 200 -7.10 20.16 -6.86
C ASP A 200 -8.55 19.95 -7.31
N VAL A 201 -8.79 19.01 -8.22
CA VAL A 201 -10.14 18.62 -8.64
C VAL A 201 -10.87 18.07 -7.41
N PRO A 202 -12.05 18.60 -7.02
CA PRO A 202 -12.83 18.05 -5.93
C PRO A 202 -13.06 16.54 -6.08
N LEU A 203 -12.51 15.78 -5.14
CA LEU A 203 -12.48 14.31 -5.15
C LEU A 203 -13.61 13.70 -4.33
N ASP A 204 -14.25 14.49 -3.47
CA ASP A 204 -15.27 14.04 -2.52
C ASP A 204 -14.75 12.84 -1.68
N ARG A 205 -15.21 11.60 -1.91
CA ARG A 205 -14.70 10.37 -1.27
C ARG A 205 -14.03 9.42 -2.25
N ALA A 206 -13.41 9.93 -3.31
CA ALA A 206 -12.63 9.11 -4.23
C ALA A 206 -11.28 8.75 -3.61
N VAL A 207 -10.79 7.55 -3.92
CA VAL A 207 -9.41 7.14 -3.68
C VAL A 207 -8.53 7.83 -4.72
N LEU A 208 -7.40 8.41 -4.28
CA LEU A 208 -6.43 9.03 -5.17
C LEU A 208 -5.16 8.19 -5.23
N ALA A 209 -4.83 7.73 -6.43
CA ALA A 209 -3.52 7.21 -6.78
C ALA A 209 -2.64 8.39 -7.24
N GLY A 210 -1.78 8.87 -6.34
CA GLY A 210 -1.11 10.16 -6.44
C GLY A 210 0.42 10.05 -6.50
N GLY A 211 1.08 10.84 -7.35
CA GLY A 211 2.54 10.85 -7.46
C GLY A 211 3.26 11.86 -6.57
N GLY A 212 2.57 12.89 -6.10
CA GLY A 212 3.18 14.05 -5.45
C GLY A 212 2.83 14.24 -3.99
N PHE A 213 2.36 13.20 -3.31
CA PHE A 213 1.83 13.28 -1.96
C PHE A 213 2.82 13.81 -0.93
N SER A 214 2.31 14.65 -0.04
CA SER A 214 2.96 14.97 1.23
C SER A 214 2.29 14.20 2.37
N THR A 215 2.97 14.02 3.49
CA THR A 215 2.38 13.43 4.71
C THR A 215 1.13 14.18 5.21
N TRP A 216 0.96 15.45 4.83
CA TRP A 216 -0.21 16.27 5.19
C TRP A 216 -1.45 16.03 4.31
N THR A 217 -1.23 15.60 3.07
CA THR A 217 -2.27 15.39 2.06
C THR A 217 -2.55 13.93 1.77
N TYR A 218 -1.63 13.04 2.14
CA TYR A 218 -1.76 11.61 1.97
C TYR A 218 -2.70 10.99 3.00
N ARG A 219 -3.78 10.34 2.55
CA ARG A 219 -4.66 9.56 3.43
C ARG A 219 -4.13 8.13 3.52
N GLN A 220 -3.29 7.87 4.53
CA GLN A 220 -2.71 6.56 4.79
C GLN A 220 -3.80 5.48 4.91
N GLY A 221 -3.58 4.34 4.24
CA GLY A 221 -4.50 3.20 4.15
C GLY A 221 -5.72 3.45 3.28
N TYR A 222 -5.75 4.56 2.54
CA TYR A 222 -6.87 4.93 1.67
C TYR A 222 -6.41 5.36 0.28
N ASP A 223 -5.47 6.29 0.21
CA ASP A 223 -4.82 6.72 -1.03
C ASP A 223 -3.61 5.86 -1.35
N VAL A 224 -3.21 5.84 -2.62
CA VAL A 224 -2.07 5.05 -3.11
C VAL A 224 -1.00 5.98 -3.63
N SER A 225 0.17 6.04 -2.98
CA SER A 225 1.31 6.74 -3.57
C SER A 225 1.84 5.93 -4.76
N ILE A 226 2.00 6.56 -5.93
CA ILE A 226 2.45 5.92 -7.17
C ILE A 226 3.66 6.65 -7.76
N PRO A 227 4.51 6.01 -8.57
CA PRO A 227 5.64 6.72 -9.16
C PRO A 227 5.15 7.72 -10.22
N VAL A 228 5.88 8.82 -10.35
CA VAL A 228 5.71 9.75 -11.48
C VAL A 228 6.35 9.11 -12.72
N TYR A 229 5.58 9.09 -13.81
CA TYR A 229 6.04 8.53 -15.08
C TYR A 229 7.29 9.28 -15.58
N SER A 230 8.29 8.52 -16.01
CA SER A 230 9.45 9.08 -16.70
C SER A 230 9.25 9.02 -18.21
N PRO A 231 9.41 10.15 -18.93
CA PRO A 231 9.40 10.14 -20.39
C PRO A 231 10.59 9.38 -21.00
N LEU A 232 11.53 8.92 -20.15
CA LEU A 232 12.70 8.15 -20.52
C LEU A 232 12.58 6.66 -20.19
N SER A 233 11.40 6.19 -19.77
CA SER A 233 11.17 4.76 -19.47
C SER A 233 11.51 3.83 -20.64
N ASP A 234 11.30 4.30 -21.88
CA ASP A 234 11.56 3.53 -23.10
C ASP A 234 13.06 3.49 -23.47
N VAL A 235 13.92 4.22 -22.75
CA VAL A 235 15.35 4.23 -23.00
C VAL A 235 15.98 2.97 -22.41
N ASN A 236 16.40 2.07 -23.29
CA ASN A 236 17.20 0.93 -22.89
C ASN A 236 18.61 1.39 -22.51
N LEU A 237 18.90 1.34 -21.21
CA LEU A 237 20.24 1.60 -20.68
C LEU A 237 21.18 0.44 -21.03
N PRO A 238 22.42 0.72 -21.47
CA PRO A 238 23.40 -0.33 -21.75
C PRO A 238 23.75 -1.10 -20.47
N GLU A 239 24.19 -2.35 -20.63
CA GLU A 239 24.77 -3.09 -19.51
C GLU A 239 26.05 -2.40 -19.04
N ARG A 240 26.13 -2.14 -17.73
CA ARG A 240 27.28 -1.48 -17.14
C ARG A 240 28.45 -2.46 -17.05
N ALA A 241 29.62 -2.05 -17.53
CA ALA A 241 30.84 -2.83 -17.39
C ALA A 241 31.16 -3.05 -15.89
N PRO A 242 31.65 -4.25 -15.51
CA PRO A 242 32.07 -4.51 -14.14
C PRO A 242 33.23 -3.59 -13.76
N GLY A 243 33.12 -2.90 -12.62
CA GLY A 243 34.13 -1.97 -12.14
C GLY A 243 33.59 -0.98 -11.11
N PRO A 244 34.46 -0.15 -10.51
CA PRO A 244 34.05 0.92 -9.62
C PRO A 244 33.25 1.98 -10.38
N ARG A 245 32.38 2.69 -9.66
CA ARG A 245 31.65 3.83 -10.20
C ARG A 245 32.55 5.06 -10.16
N THR A 246 32.49 5.88 -11.20
CA THR A 246 33.35 7.07 -11.35
C THR A 246 33.00 8.14 -10.32
N PHE A 247 31.70 8.38 -10.12
CA PHE A 247 31.20 9.40 -9.21
C PHE A 247 30.69 8.76 -7.93
N PHE A 248 31.00 9.40 -6.80
CA PHE A 248 30.40 9.03 -5.53
C PHE A 248 28.96 9.54 -5.45
N LEU A 249 28.74 10.80 -5.81
CA LEU A 249 27.44 11.47 -5.75
C LEU A 249 27.13 12.22 -7.04
N VAL A 250 25.92 12.05 -7.58
CA VAL A 250 25.43 12.84 -8.72
C VAL A 250 24.13 13.56 -8.38
N SER A 251 24.07 14.85 -8.67
CA SER A 251 22.82 15.62 -8.76
C SER A 251 22.53 15.93 -10.21
N SER A 252 21.40 15.49 -10.76
CA SER A 252 21.04 15.74 -12.17
C SER A 252 19.68 16.38 -12.37
N GLN A 253 19.02 16.80 -11.29
CA GLN A 253 17.79 17.57 -11.36
C GLN A 253 18.08 18.94 -11.95
N THR A 254 17.21 19.37 -12.86
CA THR A 254 17.28 20.71 -13.46
C THR A 254 16.46 21.68 -12.61
N ALA A 255 16.84 22.96 -12.59
CA ALA A 255 16.12 24.00 -11.85
C ALA A 255 16.01 23.71 -10.33
N VAL A 256 17.11 23.23 -9.75
CA VAL A 256 17.27 23.09 -8.29
C VAL A 256 17.12 24.47 -7.62
N HIS A 257 16.44 24.52 -6.48
CA HIS A 257 16.28 25.76 -5.71
C HIS A 257 17.66 26.39 -5.39
N PRO A 258 17.83 27.72 -5.45
CA PRO A 258 19.13 28.36 -5.24
C PRO A 258 19.82 27.99 -3.92
N GLU A 259 19.07 27.78 -2.84
CA GLU A 259 19.63 27.37 -1.54
C GLU A 259 20.23 25.96 -1.60
N PHE A 260 19.44 24.96 -2.05
CA PHE A 260 19.97 23.61 -2.28
C PHE A 260 21.14 23.61 -3.26
N ARG A 261 21.10 24.47 -4.28
CA ARG A 261 22.23 24.60 -5.22
C ARG A 261 23.48 25.07 -4.49
N ALA A 262 23.40 26.08 -3.63
CA ALA A 262 24.53 26.58 -2.86
C ALA A 262 25.11 25.52 -1.91
N ASP A 263 24.25 24.72 -1.27
CA ASP A 263 24.68 23.61 -0.41
C ASP A 263 25.42 22.54 -1.22
N LEU A 264 24.90 22.17 -2.40
CA LEU A 264 25.57 21.21 -3.28
C LEU A 264 26.93 21.72 -3.77
N GLU A 265 27.04 22.99 -4.14
CA GLU A 265 28.32 23.59 -4.55
C GLU A 265 29.33 23.59 -3.39
N THR A 266 28.86 23.77 -2.14
CA THR A 266 29.71 23.63 -0.93
C THR A 266 30.23 22.20 -0.81
N ILE A 267 29.36 21.20 -0.94
CA ILE A 267 29.74 19.79 -0.91
C ILE A 267 30.70 19.43 -2.06
N HIS A 268 30.49 19.98 -3.26
CA HIS A 268 31.41 19.80 -4.40
C HIS A 268 32.77 20.47 -4.14
N ALA A 269 32.80 21.66 -3.55
CA ALA A 269 34.06 22.36 -3.23
C ALA A 269 34.92 21.56 -2.24
N GLU A 270 34.30 20.86 -1.28
CA GLU A 270 35.00 20.03 -0.29
C GLU A 270 35.45 18.67 -0.85
N ASN A 271 34.71 18.09 -1.80
CA ASN A 271 34.89 16.70 -2.24
C ASN A 271 35.36 16.55 -3.71
N GLY A 272 35.49 17.66 -4.43
CA GLY A 272 36.01 17.73 -5.80
C GLY A 272 35.19 16.93 -6.82
N GLU A 273 35.89 16.31 -7.76
CA GLU A 273 35.30 15.56 -8.90
C GLU A 273 34.55 14.29 -8.49
N SER A 274 34.59 13.88 -7.22
CA SER A 274 33.77 12.77 -6.70
C SER A 274 32.27 13.12 -6.67
N VAL A 275 31.94 14.42 -6.64
CA VAL A 275 30.58 14.96 -6.62
C VAL A 275 30.33 15.71 -7.92
N LEU A 276 29.36 15.25 -8.72
CA LEU A 276 29.02 15.85 -9.99
C LEU A 276 27.62 16.49 -9.92
N ILE A 277 27.57 17.80 -10.16
CA ILE A 277 26.32 18.58 -10.15
C ILE A 277 25.99 19.02 -11.57
N LEU A 278 24.97 18.42 -12.15
CA LEU A 278 24.53 18.68 -13.51
C LEU A 278 23.31 19.61 -13.54
N ASP A 279 23.17 20.35 -14.63
CA ASP A 279 21.99 21.18 -14.91
C ASP A 279 21.60 21.10 -16.40
N LYS A 280 20.62 21.88 -16.82
CA LYS A 280 20.23 22.06 -18.20
C LYS A 280 21.39 22.67 -19.00
N CYS A 281 21.63 22.12 -20.19
CA CYS A 281 22.61 22.66 -21.12
C CYS A 281 22.10 23.94 -21.80
N SER A 282 22.90 25.01 -21.80
CA SER A 282 22.55 26.30 -22.42
C SER A 282 22.73 26.30 -23.96
N ASN A 283 23.72 25.57 -24.48
CA ASN A 283 24.14 25.63 -25.89
C ASN A 283 24.13 24.22 -26.52
N LEU A 284 22.95 23.66 -26.75
CA LEU A 284 22.81 22.40 -27.51
C LEU A 284 22.56 22.70 -28.99
N SER A 285 23.19 21.94 -29.88
CA SER A 285 22.81 21.90 -31.29
C SER A 285 21.39 21.33 -31.42
N ASN A 286 20.62 21.82 -32.41
CA ASN A 286 19.20 21.49 -32.60
C ASN A 286 18.90 19.99 -32.82
N ASP A 287 19.91 19.15 -33.09
CA ASP A 287 19.73 17.72 -33.40
C ASP A 287 19.61 16.81 -32.16
N SER A 288 19.85 17.30 -30.94
CA SER A 288 19.77 16.47 -29.71
C SER A 288 18.57 16.83 -28.83
N PRO A 289 17.75 15.86 -28.38
CA PRO A 289 16.64 16.13 -27.47
C PRO A 289 17.15 16.69 -26.14
N PRO A 290 16.79 17.92 -25.75
CA PRO A 290 17.40 18.62 -24.61
C PRO A 290 17.16 17.93 -23.26
N HIS A 291 16.10 17.14 -23.14
CA HIS A 291 15.78 16.38 -21.93
C HIS A 291 16.70 15.17 -21.70
N ARG A 292 17.41 14.69 -22.75
CA ARG A 292 18.42 13.61 -22.65
C ARG A 292 19.83 14.10 -22.37
N LYS A 293 20.03 15.40 -22.23
CA LYS A 293 21.34 16.00 -22.02
C LYS A 293 21.37 16.74 -20.70
N ARG A 294 22.52 16.65 -20.03
CA ARG A 294 22.81 17.33 -18.78
C ARG A 294 24.23 17.89 -18.85
N CYS A 295 24.44 19.07 -18.29
CA CYS A 295 25.72 19.77 -18.41
C CYS A 295 26.29 20.13 -17.04
N HIS A 296 27.60 19.98 -16.91
CA HIS A 296 28.37 20.59 -15.84
C HIS A 296 29.45 21.45 -16.49
N LYS A 297 29.42 22.77 -16.27
CA LYS A 297 30.27 23.73 -16.97
C LYS A 297 30.13 23.55 -18.49
N ASN A 298 31.22 23.22 -19.20
CA ASN A 298 31.22 22.99 -20.66
C ASN A 298 31.08 21.51 -21.05
N ASN A 299 31.01 20.59 -20.08
CA ASN A 299 30.93 19.16 -20.34
C ASN A 299 29.49 18.70 -20.47
N VAL A 300 29.20 17.92 -21.51
CA VAL A 300 27.87 17.38 -21.81
C VAL A 300 27.83 15.90 -21.46
N TYR A 301 26.79 15.50 -20.74
CA TYR A 301 26.55 14.13 -20.30
C TYR A 301 25.20 13.62 -20.84
N GLU A 302 25.16 12.34 -21.20
CA GLU A 302 23.94 11.65 -21.62
C GLU A 302 23.11 11.25 -20.40
N TYR A 303 21.81 11.56 -20.43
CA TYR A 303 20.86 11.25 -19.39
C TYR A 303 19.80 10.27 -19.90
N PRO A 304 19.45 9.19 -19.15
CA PRO A 304 19.87 8.89 -17.77
C PRO A 304 21.16 8.07 -17.66
N GLN A 305 21.92 7.87 -18.75
CA GLN A 305 23.11 7.00 -18.77
C GLN A 305 24.19 7.40 -17.74
N VAL A 306 24.45 8.70 -17.55
CA VAL A 306 25.43 9.19 -16.56
C VAL A 306 25.14 8.74 -15.13
N LEU A 307 23.89 8.41 -14.80
CA LEU A 307 23.52 7.89 -13.48
C LEU A 307 24.11 6.49 -13.22
N GLN A 308 24.42 5.72 -14.28
CA GLN A 308 25.06 4.40 -14.14
C GLN A 308 26.49 4.51 -13.62
N ASP A 309 27.13 5.67 -13.75
CA ASP A 309 28.50 5.92 -13.30
C ASP A 309 28.57 6.47 -11.87
N ALA A 310 27.43 6.62 -11.19
CA ALA A 310 27.31 7.23 -9.87
C ALA A 310 26.86 6.24 -8.79
N THR A 311 27.50 6.26 -7.61
CA THR A 311 27.12 5.39 -6.49
C THR A 311 25.80 5.80 -5.88
N PHE A 312 25.68 7.10 -5.59
CA PHE A 312 24.50 7.75 -5.05
C PHE A 312 23.98 8.82 -6.01
N CYS A 313 22.67 8.93 -6.13
CA CYS A 313 22.02 9.93 -6.98
C CYS A 313 20.96 10.68 -6.19
N LEU A 314 21.03 12.00 -6.23
CA LEU A 314 20.13 12.85 -5.45
C LEU A 314 18.73 12.92 -6.05
N VAL A 315 17.75 12.85 -5.17
CA VAL A 315 16.35 13.17 -5.42
C VAL A 315 15.94 14.25 -4.39
N LEU A 316 16.21 15.49 -4.75
CA LEU A 316 15.95 16.70 -3.97
C LEU A 316 14.49 17.13 -4.10
N ARG A 317 14.00 17.86 -3.12
CA ARG A 317 12.73 18.58 -3.15
C ARG A 317 12.62 19.46 -4.41
N GLY A 318 11.55 19.25 -5.18
CA GLY A 318 11.13 20.13 -6.27
C GLY A 318 9.87 20.91 -5.92
N ALA A 319 9.39 21.76 -6.83
CA ALA A 319 8.11 22.45 -6.69
C ALA A 319 6.94 21.45 -6.52
N ARG A 320 7.03 20.31 -7.21
CA ARG A 320 6.26 19.11 -6.90
C ARG A 320 7.19 18.12 -6.19
N LEU A 321 6.69 17.48 -5.14
CA LEU A 321 7.46 16.48 -4.39
C LEU A 321 7.80 15.27 -5.28
N GLY A 322 6.78 14.71 -5.93
CA GLY A 322 6.90 13.60 -6.87
C GLY A 322 7.59 13.97 -8.17
N GLN A 323 8.61 13.21 -8.55
CA GLN A 323 9.42 13.47 -9.74
C GLN A 323 9.82 12.17 -10.45
N ALA A 324 9.90 12.22 -11.79
CA ALA A 324 10.37 11.12 -12.64
C ALA A 324 11.82 10.68 -12.32
N MET A 325 12.62 11.59 -11.76
CA MET A 325 14.01 11.35 -11.36
C MET A 325 14.17 10.10 -10.48
N LEU A 326 13.22 9.84 -9.57
CA LEU A 326 13.28 8.65 -8.73
C LEU A 326 13.28 7.35 -9.57
N SER A 327 12.41 7.29 -10.58
CA SER A 327 12.33 6.15 -11.51
C SER A 327 13.60 6.01 -12.35
N ASP A 328 14.15 7.13 -12.84
CA ASP A 328 15.37 7.14 -13.66
C ASP A 328 16.60 6.66 -12.87
N VAL A 329 16.73 7.10 -11.60
CA VAL A 329 17.80 6.69 -10.68
C VAL A 329 17.74 5.19 -10.41
N LEU A 330 16.56 4.66 -10.12
CA LEU A 330 16.35 3.23 -9.89
C LEU A 330 16.64 2.40 -11.14
N GLN A 331 16.21 2.85 -12.32
CA GLN A 331 16.47 2.17 -13.59
C GLN A 331 17.98 2.09 -13.90
N ALA A 332 18.73 3.15 -13.58
CA ALA A 332 20.18 3.20 -13.71
C ALA A 332 20.94 2.39 -12.64
N GLY A 333 20.25 1.86 -11.63
CA GLY A 333 20.84 1.12 -10.52
C GLY A 333 21.74 1.98 -9.63
N CYS A 334 21.52 3.30 -9.61
CA CYS A 334 22.16 4.22 -8.68
C CYS A 334 21.35 4.26 -7.39
N VAL A 335 21.98 4.37 -6.22
CA VAL A 335 21.22 4.41 -4.95
C VAL A 335 20.56 5.79 -4.81
N PRO A 336 19.21 5.89 -4.80
CA PRO A 336 18.53 7.15 -4.58
C PRO A 336 18.79 7.67 -3.16
N VAL A 337 19.22 8.93 -3.09
CA VAL A 337 19.32 9.70 -1.85
C VAL A 337 18.21 10.74 -1.86
N ILE A 338 17.18 10.52 -1.06
CA ILE A 338 15.98 11.35 -1.01
C ILE A 338 16.20 12.48 -0.01
N VAL A 339 16.14 13.72 -0.50
CA VAL A 339 16.23 14.95 0.31
C VAL A 339 15.00 15.79 0.02
N ALA A 340 13.86 15.31 0.52
CA ALA A 340 12.56 15.91 0.34
C ALA A 340 11.67 15.55 1.54
N ASP A 341 11.63 16.45 2.52
CA ASP A 341 10.86 16.26 3.74
C ASP A 341 9.37 16.16 3.41
N SER A 342 8.65 15.35 4.17
CA SER A 342 7.21 15.02 3.98
C SER A 342 6.85 14.27 2.70
N TYR A 343 7.76 13.99 1.77
CA TYR A 343 7.43 13.26 0.55
C TYR A 343 7.08 11.80 0.86
N VAL A 344 5.89 11.37 0.42
CA VAL A 344 5.43 9.98 0.55
C VAL A 344 5.90 9.20 -0.67
N LEU A 345 6.94 8.38 -0.50
CA LEU A 345 7.53 7.60 -1.58
C LEU A 345 6.52 6.63 -2.22
N PRO A 346 6.68 6.31 -3.52
CA PRO A 346 5.76 5.42 -4.23
C PRO A 346 5.57 4.08 -3.51
N PHE A 347 4.33 3.67 -3.35
CA PHE A 347 3.94 2.40 -2.73
C PHE A 347 4.56 2.19 -1.34
N SER A 348 4.80 3.25 -0.56
CA SER A 348 5.42 3.19 0.77
C SER A 348 4.73 2.27 1.78
N GLU A 349 3.46 1.91 1.55
CA GLU A 349 2.72 0.96 2.38
C GLU A 349 3.07 -0.50 2.12
N VAL A 350 3.69 -0.80 0.97
CA VAL A 350 4.11 -2.16 0.60
C VAL A 350 5.62 -2.28 0.37
N LEU A 351 6.30 -1.18 0.00
CA LEU A 351 7.74 -1.14 -0.25
C LEU A 351 8.50 -0.57 0.96
N ASP A 352 9.43 -1.36 1.49
CA ASP A 352 10.42 -0.86 2.46
C ASP A 352 11.53 -0.10 1.75
N TRP A 353 11.35 1.21 1.64
CA TRP A 353 12.31 2.12 0.99
C TRP A 353 13.68 2.16 1.66
N LYS A 354 13.83 1.71 2.93
CA LYS A 354 15.15 1.62 3.59
C LYS A 354 16.08 0.60 2.93
N ARG A 355 15.52 -0.33 2.15
CA ARG A 355 16.27 -1.36 1.42
C ARG A 355 16.73 -0.92 0.03
N ALA A 356 16.22 0.21 -0.46
CA ALA A 356 16.50 0.69 -1.81
C ALA A 356 17.02 2.13 -1.85
N SER A 357 16.86 2.89 -0.77
CA SER A 357 17.17 4.32 -0.73
C SER A 357 17.75 4.76 0.60
N VAL A 358 18.39 5.93 0.60
CA VAL A 358 18.81 6.64 1.80
C VAL A 358 17.98 7.93 1.88
N VAL A 359 17.27 8.13 2.99
CA VAL A 359 16.50 9.36 3.21
C VAL A 359 17.29 10.25 4.15
N ILE A 360 17.55 11.48 3.74
CA ILE A 360 18.31 12.48 4.50
C ILE A 360 17.41 13.71 4.69
N PRO A 361 17.20 14.18 5.93
CA PRO A 361 16.45 15.40 6.19
C PRO A 361 17.03 16.59 5.43
N GLU A 362 16.18 17.49 4.93
CA GLU A 362 16.62 18.67 4.16
C GLU A 362 17.66 19.52 4.94
N GLU A 363 17.47 19.66 6.25
CA GLU A 363 18.39 20.39 7.15
C GLU A 363 19.80 19.78 7.26
N LYS A 364 19.97 18.50 6.92
CA LYS A 364 21.24 17.76 7.02
C LYS A 364 21.96 17.61 5.70
N ILE A 365 21.56 18.35 4.66
CA ILE A 365 22.13 18.23 3.33
C ILE A 365 23.66 18.45 3.32
N LEU A 366 24.20 19.36 4.14
CA LEU A 366 25.65 19.60 4.22
C LEU A 366 26.42 18.41 4.85
N GLU A 367 25.79 17.67 5.76
CA GLU A 367 26.38 16.47 6.38
C GLU A 367 26.22 15.22 5.50
N MET A 368 25.40 15.29 4.44
CA MET A 368 25.02 14.16 3.59
C MET A 368 26.21 13.34 3.11
N TYR A 369 27.27 14.00 2.65
CA TYR A 369 28.43 13.28 2.11
C TYR A 369 29.07 12.38 3.17
N SER A 370 29.24 12.89 4.41
CA SER A 370 29.81 12.11 5.51
C SER A 370 28.87 10.98 5.97
N ILE A 371 27.56 11.22 5.97
CA ILE A 371 26.55 10.18 6.25
C ILE A 371 26.67 9.03 5.24
N LEU A 372 26.74 9.34 3.95
CA LEU A 372 26.81 8.34 2.89
C LEU A 372 28.13 7.56 2.92
N GLN A 373 29.25 8.20 3.28
CA GLN A 373 30.55 7.53 3.41
C GLN A 373 30.59 6.49 4.55
N ASN A 374 29.80 6.70 5.59
CA ASN A 374 29.72 5.80 6.74
C ASN A 374 28.83 4.57 6.48
N LEU A 375 28.17 4.49 5.32
CA LEU A 375 27.35 3.33 4.98
C LEU A 375 28.21 2.11 4.63
N PRO A 376 27.91 0.92 5.19
CA PRO A 376 28.63 -0.30 4.84
C PRO A 376 28.51 -0.60 3.34
N GLN A 377 29.64 -0.89 2.69
CA GLN A 377 29.68 -1.22 1.26
C GLN A 377 28.71 -2.34 0.86
N ARG A 378 28.54 -3.35 1.71
CA ARG A 378 27.57 -4.44 1.51
C ARG A 378 26.14 -3.91 1.38
N GLN A 379 25.75 -2.98 2.25
CA GLN A 379 24.41 -2.38 2.21
C GLN A 379 24.19 -1.59 0.92
N VAL A 380 25.22 -0.85 0.46
CA VAL A 380 25.18 -0.11 -0.81
C VAL A 380 25.00 -1.06 -2.00
N GLU A 381 25.74 -2.17 -2.04
CA GLU A 381 25.59 -3.18 -3.07
C GLU A 381 24.21 -3.84 -3.05
N GLU A 382 23.66 -4.12 -1.87
CA GLU A 382 22.30 -4.65 -1.71
C GLU A 382 21.25 -3.67 -2.24
N MET A 383 21.38 -2.37 -1.96
CA MET A 383 20.52 -1.32 -2.51
C MET A 383 20.64 -1.23 -4.04
N GLN A 384 21.85 -1.25 -4.61
CA GLN A 384 22.05 -1.19 -6.07
C GLN A 384 21.53 -2.43 -6.83
N ARG A 385 21.45 -3.58 -6.15
CA ARG A 385 20.88 -4.81 -6.71
C ARG A 385 19.35 -4.79 -6.78
N GLN A 386 18.68 -3.83 -6.15
CA GLN A 386 17.22 -3.63 -6.25
C GLN A 386 16.80 -3.07 -7.63
N LYS A 387 17.33 -3.65 -8.71
CA LYS A 387 16.94 -3.31 -10.08
C LYS A 387 15.54 -3.86 -10.34
N TRP A 388 14.63 -3.03 -10.84
CA TRP A 388 13.20 -3.32 -11.04
C TRP A 388 12.88 -4.45 -12.06
N SER A 389 13.82 -5.35 -12.34
CA SER A 389 13.73 -6.40 -13.35
C SER A 389 14.20 -7.76 -12.81
N SER A 390 13.33 -8.47 -12.09
CA SER A 390 13.12 -9.94 -12.15
C SER A 390 12.31 -10.44 -10.93
N VAL A 391 11.73 -11.62 -11.11
CA VAL A 391 10.63 -12.30 -10.40
C VAL A 391 10.78 -12.29 -8.87
N SER A 392 9.67 -11.95 -8.19
CA SER A 392 9.54 -11.64 -6.75
C SER A 392 10.50 -10.55 -6.25
N ASN A 393 10.13 -9.30 -6.53
CA ASN A 393 10.84 -8.13 -6.03
C ASN A 393 10.82 -8.14 -4.48
N PRO A 394 11.98 -8.17 -3.80
CA PRO A 394 12.09 -8.26 -2.34
C PRO A 394 11.65 -6.99 -1.61
N LEU A 395 11.21 -5.98 -2.37
CA LEU A 395 10.49 -4.81 -1.87
C LEU A 395 9.01 -5.12 -1.61
N PHE A 396 8.40 -6.13 -2.23
CA PHE A 396 7.04 -6.54 -1.87
C PHE A 396 7.10 -7.43 -0.63
N LEU A 397 6.98 -6.82 0.54
CA LEU A 397 6.59 -7.59 1.72
C LEU A 397 5.14 -8.03 1.53
N PRO A 398 4.77 -9.27 1.87
CA PRO A 398 3.37 -9.54 2.14
C PRO A 398 2.93 -8.54 3.21
N LEU A 399 1.88 -7.76 2.92
CA LEU A 399 1.27 -6.73 3.81
C LEU A 399 1.01 -7.22 5.24
N ILE A 400 1.00 -8.54 5.41
CA ILE A 400 0.76 -9.23 6.66
C ILE A 400 1.91 -10.24 6.82
N PRO A 401 2.77 -10.12 7.86
CA PRO A 401 3.80 -11.11 8.17
C PRO A 401 3.21 -12.52 8.13
N PRO A 402 3.89 -13.52 7.55
CA PRO A 402 3.30 -14.84 7.37
C PRO A 402 2.91 -15.45 8.73
N GLN A 403 1.69 -16.00 8.83
CA GLN A 403 1.19 -16.65 10.07
C GLN A 403 2.14 -17.72 10.61
N SER A 404 2.91 -18.36 9.73
CA SER A 404 3.83 -19.44 10.07
C SER A 404 5.01 -19.01 10.95
N GLN A 405 5.31 -17.71 11.06
CA GLN A 405 6.44 -17.24 11.87
C GLN A 405 6.10 -17.14 13.36
N GLY A 406 4.83 -16.85 13.69
CA GLY A 406 4.38 -16.64 15.07
C GLY A 406 5.07 -15.43 15.74
N PHE A 407 5.17 -15.48 17.07
CA PHE A 407 5.84 -14.45 17.87
C PHE A 407 6.68 -15.03 19.01
N THR A 408 7.62 -14.24 19.52
CA THR A 408 8.40 -14.54 20.73
C THR A 408 7.84 -13.76 21.90
N ALA A 409 7.46 -14.44 22.98
CA ALA A 409 7.05 -13.77 24.21
C ALA A 409 8.28 -13.49 25.09
N VAL A 410 8.42 -12.26 25.56
CA VAL A 410 9.47 -11.82 26.48
C VAL A 410 8.84 -11.42 27.80
N VAL A 411 9.21 -12.13 28.87
CA VAL A 411 8.72 -11.88 30.22
C VAL A 411 9.89 -11.46 31.11
N LEU A 412 9.88 -10.21 31.57
CA LEU A 412 10.83 -9.74 32.58
C LEU A 412 10.30 -10.13 33.95
N THR A 413 11.14 -10.73 34.80
CA THR A 413 10.71 -11.11 36.15
C THR A 413 11.67 -10.67 37.25
N TYR A 414 11.11 -10.25 38.37
CA TYR A 414 11.84 -9.93 39.59
C TYR A 414 11.09 -10.45 40.83
N ASP A 415 11.58 -11.55 41.39
CA ASP A 415 11.10 -12.15 42.65
C ASP A 415 9.59 -12.52 42.70
N ARG A 416 8.98 -12.82 41.55
CA ARG A 416 7.56 -13.20 41.42
C ARG A 416 7.37 -14.54 40.69
N VAL A 417 8.09 -15.57 41.12
CA VAL A 417 8.15 -16.87 40.44
C VAL A 417 6.77 -17.52 40.25
N GLU A 418 5.90 -17.47 41.26
CA GLU A 418 4.57 -18.08 41.14
C GLU A 418 3.71 -17.38 40.07
N SER A 419 3.74 -16.05 40.05
CA SER A 419 3.01 -15.26 39.06
C SER A 419 3.56 -15.46 37.65
N LEU A 420 4.89 -15.44 37.51
CA LEU A 420 5.59 -15.77 36.28
C LEU A 420 5.13 -17.12 35.71
N PHE A 421 5.05 -18.16 36.54
CA PHE A 421 4.63 -19.49 36.08
C PHE A 421 3.18 -19.51 35.59
N ARG A 422 2.29 -18.70 36.19
CA ARG A 422 0.92 -18.53 35.70
C ARG A 422 0.90 -17.81 34.35
N VAL A 423 1.64 -16.71 34.20
CA VAL A 423 1.77 -15.97 32.92
C VAL A 423 2.30 -16.88 31.81
N ILE A 424 3.39 -17.63 32.08
CA ILE A 424 3.96 -18.60 31.13
C ILE A 424 2.91 -19.63 30.71
N THR A 425 2.14 -20.14 31.66
CA THR A 425 1.10 -21.14 31.38
C THR A 425 0.02 -20.58 30.47
N GLU A 426 -0.48 -19.37 30.71
CA GLU A 426 -1.50 -18.75 29.85
C GLU A 426 -0.95 -18.40 28.46
N VAL A 427 0.21 -17.76 28.38
CA VAL A 427 0.85 -17.39 27.11
C VAL A 427 1.16 -18.63 26.26
N SER A 428 1.55 -19.74 26.89
CA SER A 428 1.84 -21.01 26.19
C SER A 428 0.65 -21.65 25.49
N LYS A 429 -0.58 -21.22 25.79
CA LYS A 429 -1.80 -21.69 25.11
C LYS A 429 -2.03 -21.01 23.77
N VAL A 430 -1.36 -19.88 23.51
CA VAL A 430 -1.55 -19.10 22.28
C VAL A 430 -1.00 -19.89 21.08
N PRO A 431 -1.81 -20.16 20.04
CA PRO A 431 -1.39 -20.98 18.90
C PRO A 431 -0.17 -20.42 18.15
N SER A 432 -0.07 -19.10 18.03
CA SER A 432 1.03 -18.42 17.32
C SER A 432 2.28 -18.17 18.16
N LEU A 433 2.35 -18.67 19.40
CA LEU A 433 3.59 -18.58 20.18
C LEU A 433 4.67 -19.50 19.59
N SER A 434 5.82 -18.93 19.23
CA SER A 434 6.95 -19.67 18.68
C SER A 434 8.02 -19.96 19.73
N LYS A 435 8.28 -19.01 20.64
CA LYS A 435 9.31 -19.12 21.67
C LYS A 435 8.95 -18.27 22.89
N LEU A 436 9.39 -18.69 24.07
CA LEU A 436 9.26 -17.91 25.31
C LEU A 436 10.63 -17.62 25.90
N LEU A 437 10.93 -16.33 26.10
CA LEU A 437 12.15 -15.83 26.69
C LEU A 437 11.84 -15.19 28.05
N VAL A 438 12.43 -15.72 29.11
CA VAL A 438 12.35 -15.13 30.45
C VAL A 438 13.63 -14.37 30.74
N VAL A 439 13.48 -13.07 30.95
CA VAL A 439 14.56 -12.19 31.37
C VAL A 439 14.57 -12.16 32.90
N TRP A 440 15.50 -12.92 33.48
CA TRP A 440 15.64 -13.08 34.92
C TRP A 440 16.40 -11.91 35.53
N ASN A 441 15.66 -11.01 36.17
CA ASN A 441 16.19 -9.72 36.61
C ASN A 441 16.72 -9.71 38.06
N ASN A 442 16.79 -10.87 38.71
CA ASN A 442 17.24 -11.00 40.11
C ASN A 442 18.66 -11.57 40.18
N GLN A 443 19.63 -10.75 40.61
CA GLN A 443 21.04 -11.13 40.73
C GLN A 443 21.32 -11.96 42.00
N ASN A 444 20.52 -11.73 43.06
CA ASN A 444 20.71 -12.36 44.37
C ASN A 444 20.13 -13.77 44.44
N LYS A 445 19.19 -14.11 43.55
CA LYS A 445 18.48 -15.38 43.53
C LYS A 445 18.67 -16.06 42.19
N SER A 446 19.04 -17.34 42.20
CA SER A 446 19.07 -18.11 40.96
C SER A 446 17.66 -18.42 40.46
N PRO A 447 17.48 -18.53 39.13
CA PRO A 447 16.27 -19.13 38.57
C PRO A 447 16.00 -20.50 39.23
N PRO A 448 14.73 -20.90 39.38
CA PRO A 448 14.37 -22.23 39.86
C PRO A 448 14.97 -23.32 38.96
N GLU A 449 15.17 -24.51 39.53
CA GLU A 449 15.57 -25.69 38.74
C GLU A 449 14.58 -25.94 37.61
N GLU A 450 15.09 -26.35 36.45
CA GLU A 450 14.32 -26.57 35.22
C GLU A 450 13.11 -27.50 35.40
N SER A 451 13.22 -28.46 36.33
CA SER A 451 12.15 -29.40 36.70
C SER A 451 10.89 -28.74 37.27
N LEU A 452 11.02 -27.55 37.86
CA LEU A 452 9.93 -26.80 38.49
C LEU A 452 9.17 -25.91 37.51
N TRP A 453 9.72 -25.69 36.30
CA TRP A 453 9.11 -24.82 35.32
C TRP A 453 7.88 -25.48 34.67
N PRO A 454 6.87 -24.69 34.25
CA PRO A 454 5.73 -25.21 33.51
C PRO A 454 6.17 -25.94 32.24
N LYS A 455 5.64 -27.15 32.03
CA LYS A 455 5.91 -27.92 30.82
C LYS A 455 5.07 -27.37 29.67
N ILE A 456 5.73 -26.67 28.75
CA ILE A 456 5.09 -26.02 27.59
C ILE A 456 5.56 -26.67 26.27
N ARG A 457 4.82 -26.45 25.19
CA ARG A 457 5.11 -27.06 23.87
C ARG A 457 6.19 -26.32 23.08
N VAL A 458 6.43 -25.06 23.41
CA VAL A 458 7.40 -24.19 22.73
C VAL A 458 8.72 -24.16 23.50
N PRO A 459 9.86 -23.84 22.86
CA PRO A 459 11.11 -23.65 23.57
C PRO A 459 11.02 -22.50 24.59
N LEU A 460 11.43 -22.78 25.83
CA LEU A 460 11.58 -21.79 26.90
C LEU A 460 13.07 -21.54 27.18
N LYS A 461 13.49 -20.28 27.15
CA LYS A 461 14.86 -19.87 27.50
C LYS A 461 14.84 -18.89 28.66
N VAL A 462 15.77 -19.05 29.59
CA VAL A 462 16.00 -18.10 30.69
C VAL A 462 17.33 -17.40 30.48
N VAL A 463 17.32 -16.07 30.44
CA VAL A 463 18.52 -15.23 30.35
C VAL A 463 18.69 -14.47 31.65
N ARG A 464 19.85 -14.61 32.29
CA ARG A 464 20.16 -13.91 33.55
C ARG A 464 20.82 -12.58 33.24
N THR A 465 20.30 -11.51 33.84
CA THR A 465 20.83 -10.16 33.62
C THR A 465 21.92 -9.83 34.63
N ALA A 466 22.85 -8.97 34.22
CA ALA A 466 23.93 -8.49 35.09
C ALA A 466 23.44 -7.56 36.21
N GLU A 467 22.37 -6.80 35.95
CA GLU A 467 21.80 -5.80 36.86
C GLU A 467 20.27 -5.76 36.74
N ASN A 468 19.57 -5.38 37.81
CA ASN A 468 18.12 -5.22 37.83
C ASN A 468 17.69 -3.92 37.10
N LYS A 469 17.43 -4.02 35.79
CA LYS A 469 16.96 -2.90 34.95
C LYS A 469 15.70 -3.28 34.19
N LEU A 470 14.73 -2.36 34.13
CA LEU A 470 13.49 -2.56 33.36
C LEU A 470 13.76 -2.67 31.86
N SER A 471 14.78 -1.96 31.36
CA SER A 471 15.18 -1.98 29.95
C SER A 471 15.74 -3.32 29.48
N ASN A 472 16.08 -4.24 30.40
CA ASN A 472 16.65 -5.54 30.04
C ASN A 472 15.75 -6.33 29.09
N ARG A 473 14.43 -6.16 29.16
CA ARG A 473 13.48 -6.85 28.26
C ARG A 473 13.52 -6.38 26.80
N PHE A 474 14.16 -5.26 26.51
CA PHE A 474 14.23 -4.68 25.16
C PHE A 474 15.59 -4.88 24.49
N PHE A 475 16.50 -5.64 25.10
CA PHE A 475 17.75 -5.97 24.42
C PHE A 475 17.48 -6.90 23.22
N PRO A 476 18.23 -6.75 22.13
CA PRO A 476 18.11 -7.59 20.94
C PRO A 476 18.76 -8.95 21.18
N TYR A 477 18.16 -9.77 22.05
CA TYR A 477 18.65 -11.11 22.36
C TYR A 477 18.66 -12.00 21.11
N ASP A 478 19.75 -12.76 20.93
CA ASP A 478 19.92 -13.67 19.79
C ASP A 478 18.80 -14.72 19.73
N GLU A 479 18.20 -15.06 20.87
CA GLU A 479 17.10 -16.01 20.93
C GLU A 479 15.79 -15.48 20.32
N ILE A 480 15.64 -14.16 20.13
CA ILE A 480 14.45 -13.57 19.49
C ILE A 480 14.62 -13.71 17.97
N GLU A 481 14.06 -14.76 17.39
CA GLU A 481 14.16 -15.05 15.94
C GLU A 481 12.93 -14.57 15.14
N THR A 482 11.85 -14.23 15.83
CA THR A 482 10.60 -13.75 15.23
C THR A 482 10.62 -12.23 15.04
N GLU A 483 9.93 -11.76 14.00
CA GLU A 483 9.70 -10.32 13.77
C GLU A 483 8.76 -9.70 14.82
N ALA A 484 7.80 -10.47 15.33
CA ALA A 484 6.89 -10.05 16.38
C ALA A 484 7.43 -10.40 17.76
N VAL A 485 7.37 -9.44 18.69
CA VAL A 485 7.71 -9.64 20.09
C VAL A 485 6.54 -9.23 20.97
N LEU A 486 6.07 -10.15 21.81
CA LEU A 486 5.13 -9.84 22.89
C LEU A 486 5.94 -9.52 24.15
N ALA A 487 5.98 -8.26 24.58
CA ALA A 487 6.42 -7.92 25.93
C ALA A 487 5.22 -8.01 26.89
N ILE A 488 5.39 -8.80 27.96
CA ILE A 488 4.37 -8.97 28.98
C ILE A 488 4.99 -8.97 30.38
N ASP A 489 4.37 -8.26 31.31
CA ASP A 489 4.79 -8.21 32.72
C ASP A 489 4.45 -9.53 33.44
N ASP A 490 5.25 -9.88 34.45
CA ASP A 490 5.16 -11.16 35.17
C ASP A 490 3.93 -11.32 36.09
N ASP A 491 3.04 -10.32 36.12
CA ASP A 491 1.78 -10.29 36.87
C ASP A 491 0.52 -10.13 36.00
N ILE A 492 0.65 -10.11 34.67
CA ILE A 492 -0.49 -10.01 33.76
C ILE A 492 -1.11 -11.39 33.49
N ILE A 493 -2.02 -11.80 34.37
CA ILE A 493 -2.73 -13.08 34.30
C ILE A 493 -4.16 -12.98 33.74
N MET A 494 -4.61 -11.76 33.41
CA MET A 494 -6.00 -11.50 33.01
C MET A 494 -6.26 -11.64 31.50
N LEU A 495 -5.21 -11.67 30.69
CA LEU A 495 -5.32 -11.82 29.24
C LEU A 495 -5.50 -13.29 28.86
N THR A 496 -6.53 -13.56 28.10
CA THR A 496 -6.84 -14.89 27.57
C THR A 496 -5.97 -15.22 26.36
N SER A 497 -5.88 -16.51 26.01
CA SER A 497 -5.17 -16.95 24.80
C SER A 497 -5.76 -16.34 23.53
N ASP A 498 -7.07 -16.14 23.48
CA ASP A 498 -7.78 -15.61 22.31
C ASP A 498 -7.52 -14.11 22.14
N GLU A 499 -7.46 -13.35 23.24
CA GLU A 499 -7.08 -11.93 23.22
C GLU A 499 -5.63 -11.74 22.78
N LEU A 500 -4.71 -12.59 23.25
CA LEU A 500 -3.31 -12.59 22.83
C LEU A 500 -3.14 -12.98 21.36
N GLN A 501 -3.88 -13.99 20.88
CA GLN A 501 -3.91 -14.33 19.46
C GLN A 501 -4.44 -13.17 18.63
N PHE A 502 -5.55 -12.55 19.05
CA PHE A 502 -6.10 -11.38 18.36
C PHE A 502 -5.11 -10.22 18.32
N GLY A 503 -4.44 -9.92 19.43
CA GLY A 503 -3.39 -8.89 19.48
C GLY A 503 -2.26 -9.15 18.49
N TYR A 504 -1.84 -10.42 18.35
CA TYR A 504 -0.86 -10.82 17.34
C TYR A 504 -1.39 -10.61 15.92
N GLU A 505 -2.63 -10.99 15.61
CA GLU A 505 -3.23 -10.77 14.28
C GLU A 505 -3.35 -9.28 13.95
N VAL A 506 -3.73 -8.44 14.91
CA VAL A 506 -3.77 -6.97 14.73
C VAL A 506 -2.36 -6.42 14.52
N TRP A 507 -1.36 -6.89 15.26
CA TRP A 507 0.03 -6.52 15.01
C TRP A 507 0.48 -6.92 13.60
N ARG A 508 0.05 -8.07 13.08
CA ARG A 508 0.36 -8.48 11.71
C ARG A 508 -0.24 -7.52 10.67
N GLU A 509 -1.36 -6.87 10.96
CA GLU A 509 -1.93 -5.83 10.09
C GLU A 509 -1.23 -4.47 10.23
N PHE A 510 -0.60 -4.20 11.38
CA PHE A 510 0.06 -2.93 11.71
C PHE A 510 1.44 -3.14 12.36
N PRO A 511 2.41 -3.78 11.67
CA PRO A 511 3.67 -4.18 12.29
C PRO A 511 4.55 -2.98 12.66
N ASP A 512 4.31 -1.81 12.07
CA ASP A 512 4.97 -0.54 12.35
C ASP A 512 4.49 0.13 13.66
N ARG A 513 3.49 -0.45 14.35
CA ARG A 513 2.87 0.13 15.55
C ARG A 513 3.00 -0.76 16.76
N LEU A 514 2.91 -0.14 17.93
CA LEU A 514 2.66 -0.85 19.18
C LEU A 514 1.19 -1.29 19.25
N VAL A 515 0.96 -2.58 19.38
CA VAL A 515 -0.39 -3.15 19.54
C VAL A 515 -0.48 -3.77 20.92
N GLY A 516 -1.24 -3.16 21.82
CA GLY A 516 -1.31 -3.61 23.20
C GLY A 516 -2.60 -3.19 23.89
N TYR A 517 -2.79 -3.71 25.10
CA TYR A 517 -4.05 -3.63 25.82
C TYR A 517 -4.16 -2.39 26.72
N PRO A 518 -3.12 -1.98 27.46
CA PRO A 518 -3.22 -0.81 28.34
C PRO A 518 -2.90 0.48 27.57
N GLY A 519 -3.95 1.25 27.23
CA GLY A 519 -3.83 2.60 26.68
C GLY A 519 -3.57 3.66 27.76
N ARG A 520 -2.80 4.71 27.42
CA ARG A 520 -2.47 5.86 28.30
C ARG A 520 -2.49 7.17 27.53
N LEU A 521 -2.61 8.27 28.29
CA LEU A 521 -2.72 9.61 27.72
C LEU A 521 -1.65 10.54 28.29
N HIS A 522 -1.11 11.41 27.45
CA HIS A 522 -0.38 12.60 27.89
C HIS A 522 -1.26 13.81 27.62
N LEU A 523 -1.36 14.69 28.61
CA LEU A 523 -2.18 15.90 28.55
C LEU A 523 -1.31 17.11 28.87
N TRP A 524 -1.56 18.22 28.20
CA TRP A 524 -0.95 19.48 28.58
C TRP A 524 -1.75 20.11 29.73
N ASP A 525 -1.11 20.25 30.88
CA ASP A 525 -1.67 20.97 32.02
C ASP A 525 -1.38 22.47 31.84
N HIS A 526 -2.42 23.24 31.53
CA HIS A 526 -2.32 24.68 31.32
C HIS A 526 -2.03 25.46 32.61
N GLU A 527 -2.44 24.96 33.77
CA GLU A 527 -2.20 25.63 35.06
C GLU A 527 -0.74 25.48 35.48
N MET A 528 -0.19 24.28 35.31
CA MET A 528 1.20 23.98 35.66
C MET A 528 2.19 24.25 34.52
N SER A 529 1.70 24.51 33.30
CA SER A 529 2.50 24.62 32.07
C SER A 529 3.44 23.43 31.87
N LYS A 530 2.92 22.22 32.08
CA LYS A 530 3.68 20.96 32.01
C LYS A 530 2.85 19.84 31.40
N TRP A 531 3.52 18.85 30.82
CA TRP A 531 2.88 17.61 30.40
C TRP A 531 2.57 16.73 31.62
N LYS A 532 1.34 16.23 31.69
CA LYS A 532 0.85 15.30 32.70
C LYS A 532 0.61 13.93 32.07
N TYR A 533 1.00 12.87 32.78
CA TYR A 533 0.63 11.50 32.46
C TYR A 533 -0.73 11.16 33.10
N GLU A 534 -1.64 10.58 32.32
CA GLU A 534 -2.96 10.16 32.78
C GLU A 534 -3.21 8.67 32.49
N SER A 535 -3.82 8.00 33.48
CA SER A 535 -4.10 6.56 33.47
C SER A 535 -5.59 6.22 33.42
N GLU A 536 -6.45 7.24 33.43
CA GLU A 536 -7.90 7.05 33.28
C GLU A 536 -8.27 6.47 31.91
N TRP A 537 -9.35 5.69 31.92
CA TRP A 537 -9.93 5.11 30.71
C TRP A 537 -10.75 6.16 29.98
N THR A 538 -10.15 6.78 28.97
CA THR A 538 -10.82 7.74 28.09
C THR A 538 -10.97 7.16 26.68
N ASN A 539 -11.73 7.84 25.83
CA ASN A 539 -11.88 7.47 24.41
C ASN A 539 -10.65 7.88 23.58
N GLU A 540 -9.64 8.51 24.18
CA GLU A 540 -8.45 9.02 23.50
C GLU A 540 -7.20 8.39 24.10
N VAL A 541 -6.32 7.88 23.25
CA VAL A 541 -5.07 7.23 23.66
C VAL A 541 -3.92 7.81 22.86
N SER A 542 -2.81 8.08 23.54
CA SER A 542 -1.57 8.59 22.91
C SER A 542 -0.37 7.67 23.13
N MET A 543 -0.49 6.68 24.02
CA MET A 543 0.56 5.75 24.38
C MET A 543 -0.03 4.37 24.65
N VAL A 544 0.71 3.31 24.32
CA VAL A 544 0.39 1.92 24.68
C VAL A 544 1.50 1.42 25.59
N LEU A 545 1.15 0.87 26.75
CA LEU A 545 2.15 0.35 27.69
C LEU A 545 2.70 -1.00 27.21
N THR A 546 4.03 -1.12 27.24
CA THR A 546 4.77 -2.33 26.83
C THR A 546 4.70 -3.47 27.84
N GLY A 547 3.99 -3.32 28.95
CA GLY A 547 3.73 -4.39 29.92
C GLY A 547 2.73 -5.44 29.44
N ALA A 548 2.05 -5.18 28.32
CA ALA A 548 1.27 -6.16 27.58
C ALA A 548 1.05 -5.64 26.15
N ALA A 549 2.07 -5.75 25.31
CA ALA A 549 2.02 -5.26 23.93
C ALA A 549 2.92 -6.05 22.98
N PHE A 550 2.46 -6.15 21.74
CA PHE A 550 3.22 -6.58 20.58
C PHE A 550 3.96 -5.40 19.95
N TYR A 551 5.21 -5.64 19.57
CA TYR A 551 6.05 -4.71 18.82
C TYR A 551 6.94 -5.47 17.83
N HIS A 552 7.44 -4.75 16.82
CA HIS A 552 8.39 -5.30 15.87
C HIS A 552 9.80 -5.33 16.47
N LYS A 553 10.49 -6.46 16.33
CA LYS A 553 11.91 -6.63 16.67
C LYS A 553 12.77 -5.63 15.91
#